data_AF-A0A534B8Z6-F1
#
_entry.id   AF-A0A534B8Z6-F1
#
_cell.length_a   1.000
_cell.length_b   1.000
_cell.length_c   1.000
_cell.angle_alpha   90.00
_cell.angle_beta   90.00
_cell.angle_gamma   90.00
#
_symmetry.space_group_name_H-M   'P 1'
#
loop_
_entity.id
_entity.type
_entity.pdbx_description
1 polymer ?
#
loop_
_entity_poly.entity_id
_entity_poly.type
_entity_poly.pdbx_seq_one_letter_code
_entity_poly.pdbx_strand_id
1 'polypeptide(L)'
;RIASLSNRQSAGTFGGVAVMGALSALIVTTCVGPALVGALLVISQSGELARGGAALFAMSIGMGTPLLVVGASAGRLLPKAGPWMELVKKLFGVMMLAVAAWMLARIVPERVALLLWAVPALVLAALLWAESRARSAAWGLRMAGVVAGLYGVALTAGSALGGTDPLAPLPALGARAHALPFHIIKSVADLDRGVAEAKASGRTVLVDFSADWCTSCKEMERYTFTDPAVQAALRNTVLLRADVTRNDADDEALLRRFGIFGPPTIAFYGADGRERSGYRVVGYMKADAFASRTRAAFGSPP
;
A
#
# COMPACT_ATOMS: atom_id res chain seq x y z
N ARG A 1 -36.07 -2.17 7.38
CA ARG A 1 -36.28 -3.61 7.64
C ARG A 1 -34.97 -4.36 7.96
N ILE A 2 -33.84 -4.11 7.30
CA ILE A 2 -32.54 -4.73 7.64
C ILE A 2 -31.97 -4.17 8.96
N ALA A 3 -32.10 -2.84 9.19
CA ALA A 3 -31.69 -2.21 10.45
C ALA A 3 -32.45 -2.75 11.68
N SER A 4 -33.74 -3.07 11.54
CA SER A 4 -34.56 -3.66 12.63
C SER A 4 -34.27 -5.14 12.89
N LEU A 5 -33.65 -5.84 11.93
CA LEU A 5 -33.17 -7.22 12.09
C LEU A 5 -31.77 -7.24 12.73
N SER A 6 -30.91 -6.29 12.39
CA SER A 6 -29.61 -6.09 13.05
C SER A 6 -29.77 -5.62 14.50
N ASN A 7 -30.71 -4.70 14.75
CA ASN A 7 -31.05 -4.23 16.10
C ASN A 7 -31.81 -5.26 16.96
N ARG A 8 -32.08 -6.46 16.42
CA ARG A 8 -32.60 -7.64 17.13
C ARG A 8 -31.52 -8.65 17.51
N GLN A 9 -30.25 -8.42 17.16
CA GLN A 9 -29.16 -9.12 17.83
C GLN A 9 -29.15 -8.64 19.29
N SER A 10 -29.64 -9.51 20.17
CA SER A 10 -29.83 -9.26 21.58
C SER A 10 -28.51 -8.85 22.24
N ALA A 11 -28.42 -7.59 22.65
CA ALA A 11 -27.49 -7.15 23.67
C ALA A 11 -27.74 -8.00 24.94
N GLY A 12 -26.79 -8.88 25.29
CA GLY A 12 -26.86 -9.68 26.53
C GLY A 12 -26.48 -11.17 26.41
N THR A 13 -26.32 -11.72 25.20
CA THR A 13 -25.91 -13.13 25.06
C THR A 13 -24.38 -13.23 25.07
N PHE A 14 -23.77 -13.94 26.04
CA PHE A 14 -22.31 -14.11 26.18
C PHE A 14 -21.60 -14.45 24.87
N GLY A 15 -22.21 -15.30 24.02
CA GLY A 15 -21.68 -15.64 22.71
C GLY A 15 -21.63 -14.48 21.71
N GLY A 16 -22.62 -13.59 21.72
CA GLY A 16 -22.66 -12.41 20.83
C GLY A 16 -21.59 -11.38 21.19
N VAL A 17 -21.37 -11.15 22.49
CA VAL A 17 -20.30 -10.26 22.98
C VAL A 17 -18.92 -10.85 22.69
N ALA A 18 -18.76 -12.17 22.85
CA ALA A 18 -17.51 -12.85 22.52
C ALA A 18 -17.18 -12.77 21.02
N VAL A 19 -18.15 -13.02 20.13
CA VAL A 19 -17.95 -12.92 18.68
C VAL A 19 -17.65 -11.49 18.23
N MET A 20 -18.37 -10.50 18.77
CA MET A 20 -18.09 -9.10 18.46
C MET A 20 -16.71 -8.66 18.97
N GLY A 21 -16.31 -9.12 20.16
CA GLY A 21 -14.96 -8.90 20.70
C GLY A 21 -13.86 -9.52 19.83
N ALA A 22 -14.05 -10.78 19.42
CA ALA A 22 -13.09 -11.50 18.57
C ALA A 22 -12.91 -10.86 17.19
N LEU A 23 -14.02 -10.47 16.53
CA LEU A 23 -13.96 -9.78 15.24
C LEU A 23 -13.30 -8.41 15.37
N SER A 24 -13.60 -7.66 16.44
CA SER A 24 -13.00 -6.36 16.69
C SER A 24 -11.49 -6.48 16.94
N ALA A 25 -11.05 -7.47 17.72
CA ALA A 25 -9.64 -7.73 17.96
C ALA A 25 -8.90 -8.08 16.65
N LEU A 26 -9.47 -8.98 15.84
CA LEU A 26 -8.88 -9.40 14.57
C LEU A 26 -8.67 -8.21 13.60
N ILE A 27 -9.67 -7.33 13.47
CA ILE A 27 -9.59 -6.16 12.60
C ILE A 27 -8.52 -5.19 13.14
N VAL A 28 -8.54 -4.89 14.44
CA VAL A 28 -7.58 -3.96 15.06
C VAL A 28 -6.13 -4.47 14.94
N THR A 29 -5.89 -5.78 15.05
CA THR A 29 -4.55 -6.37 14.88
C THR A 29 -3.95 -6.05 13.52
N THR A 30 -4.73 -6.11 12.43
CA THR A 30 -4.22 -5.81 11.08
C THR A 30 -3.81 -4.35 10.92
N CYS A 31 -4.51 -3.42 11.59
CA CYS A 31 -4.20 -2.00 11.53
C CYS A 31 -3.00 -1.60 12.41
N VAL A 32 -2.76 -2.31 13.51
CA VAL A 32 -1.69 -1.98 14.49
C VAL A 32 -0.39 -2.75 14.17
N GLY A 33 -0.46 -3.81 13.38
CA GLY A 33 0.68 -4.66 12.99
C GLY A 33 1.94 -3.90 12.53
N PRO A 34 1.84 -2.96 11.57
CA PRO A 34 3.01 -2.20 11.12
C PRO A 34 3.66 -1.35 12.21
N ALA A 35 2.86 -0.76 13.11
CA ALA A 35 3.38 0.01 14.24
C ALA A 35 4.10 -0.88 15.27
N LEU A 36 3.56 -2.08 15.51
CA LEU A 36 4.21 -3.12 16.33
C LEU A 36 5.54 -3.57 15.73
N VAL A 37 5.59 -3.86 14.43
CA VAL A 37 6.84 -4.22 13.74
C VAL A 37 7.85 -3.08 13.79
N GLY A 38 7.41 -1.83 13.60
CA GLY A 38 8.26 -0.65 13.74
C GLY A 38 8.85 -0.50 15.16
N ALA A 39 8.04 -0.72 16.20
CA ALA A 39 8.50 -0.69 17.58
C ALA A 39 9.50 -1.83 17.87
N LEU A 40 9.23 -3.04 17.36
CA LEU A 40 10.14 -4.18 17.45
C LEU A 40 11.48 -3.91 16.74
N LEU A 41 11.46 -3.24 15.60
CA LEU A 41 12.67 -2.84 14.87
C LEU A 41 13.50 -1.83 15.68
N VAL A 42 12.86 -0.83 16.30
CA VAL A 42 13.57 0.12 17.18
C VAL A 42 14.21 -0.60 18.37
N ILE A 43 13.51 -1.53 19.01
CA ILE A 43 14.06 -2.34 20.10
C ILE A 43 15.25 -3.17 19.62
N SER A 44 15.15 -3.76 18.42
CA SER A 44 16.23 -4.58 17.85
C SER A 44 17.51 -3.80 17.52
N GLN A 45 17.38 -2.52 17.13
CA GLN A 45 18.53 -1.69 16.76
C GLN A 45 19.13 -0.92 17.94
N SER A 46 18.33 -0.53 18.93
CA SER A 46 18.78 0.33 20.02
C SER A 46 19.10 -0.43 21.32
N GLY A 47 18.63 -1.67 21.49
CA GLY A 47 18.87 -2.48 22.68
C GLY A 47 18.22 -1.96 23.98
N GLU A 48 17.62 -0.77 23.97
CA GLU A 48 16.97 -0.16 25.12
C GLU A 48 15.47 -0.46 25.16
N LEU A 49 15.10 -1.47 25.97
CA LEU A 49 13.70 -1.84 26.24
C LEU A 49 12.84 -0.65 26.68
N ALA A 50 13.42 0.33 27.38
CA ALA A 50 12.71 1.49 27.91
C ALA A 50 12.09 2.37 26.81
N ARG A 51 12.77 2.56 25.67
CA ARG A 51 12.25 3.39 24.56
C ARG A 51 11.11 2.70 23.82
N GLY A 52 11.25 1.39 23.56
CA GLY A 52 10.17 0.59 22.96
C GLY A 52 8.94 0.53 23.87
N GLY A 53 9.14 0.30 25.18
CA GLY A 53 8.08 0.29 26.18
C GLY A 53 7.36 1.64 26.29
N ALA A 54 8.10 2.75 26.33
CA ALA A 54 7.53 4.09 26.37
C ALA A 54 6.72 4.42 25.10
N ALA A 55 7.19 4.00 23.91
CA ALA A 55 6.47 4.20 22.66
C ALA A 55 5.14 3.43 22.62
N LEU A 56 5.12 2.17 23.06
CA LEU A 56 3.91 1.36 23.16
C LEU A 56 2.93 1.92 24.20
N PHE A 57 3.45 2.42 25.33
CA PHE A 57 2.65 3.05 26.37
C PHE A 57 2.01 4.37 25.90
N ALA A 58 2.78 5.22 25.22
CA ALA A 58 2.30 6.47 24.64
C ALA A 58 1.24 6.24 23.57
N MET A 59 1.41 5.22 22.71
CA MET A 59 0.40 4.85 21.70
C MET A 59 -0.91 4.36 22.35
N SER A 60 -0.79 3.54 23.40
CA SER A 60 -1.94 3.02 24.15
C SER A 60 -2.72 4.16 24.83
N ILE A 61 -2.02 5.10 25.47
CA ILE A 61 -2.64 6.31 26.03
C ILE A 61 -3.27 7.15 24.91
N GLY A 62 -2.61 7.32 23.78
CA GLY A 62 -3.10 8.10 22.64
C GLY A 62 -4.43 7.59 22.09
N MET A 63 -4.59 6.27 21.93
CA MET A 63 -5.85 5.68 21.45
C MET A 63 -6.94 5.58 22.53
N GLY A 64 -6.56 5.41 23.81
CA GLY A 64 -7.51 5.31 24.93
C GLY A 64 -8.04 6.66 25.41
N THR A 65 -7.24 7.72 25.30
CA THR A 65 -7.59 9.07 25.79
C THR A 65 -8.87 9.61 25.15
N PRO A 66 -9.08 9.54 23.82
CA PRO A 66 -10.35 9.98 23.22
C PRO A 66 -11.56 9.25 23.78
N LEU A 67 -11.46 7.93 24.00
CA LEU A 67 -12.57 7.13 24.54
C LEU A 67 -12.87 7.49 26.00
N LEU A 68 -11.84 7.71 26.82
CA LEU A 68 -11.97 8.16 28.20
C LEU A 68 -12.57 9.57 28.29
N VAL A 69 -12.13 10.49 27.43
CA VAL A 69 -12.66 11.87 27.36
C VAL A 69 -14.15 11.85 26.96
N VAL A 70 -14.52 11.03 25.98
CA VAL A 70 -15.93 10.90 25.54
C VAL A 70 -16.78 10.22 26.62
N GLY A 71 -16.26 9.21 27.31
CA GLY A 71 -16.94 8.55 28.43
C GLY A 71 -17.12 9.45 29.65
N ALA A 72 -16.07 10.18 30.04
CA ALA A 72 -16.08 11.10 31.18
C ALA A 72 -16.99 12.32 30.93
N SER A 73 -17.18 12.72 29.68
CA SER A 73 -18.07 13.83 29.34
C SER A 73 -19.57 13.47 29.37
N ALA A 74 -19.94 12.26 29.81
CA ALA A 74 -21.29 11.84 30.20
C ALA A 74 -22.41 12.27 29.23
N GLY A 75 -22.12 12.31 27.93
CA GLY A 75 -23.07 12.74 26.90
C GLY A 75 -23.31 14.25 26.80
N ARG A 76 -22.59 15.09 27.57
CA ARG A 76 -22.71 16.57 27.55
C ARG A 76 -22.02 17.19 26.33
N LEU A 77 -20.98 16.52 25.79
CA LEU A 77 -20.29 16.90 24.55
C LEU A 77 -20.95 16.33 23.29
N LEU A 78 -21.79 15.30 23.44
CA LEU A 78 -22.39 14.58 22.31
C LEU A 78 -23.76 15.19 21.99
N PRO A 79 -23.99 15.71 20.77
CA PRO A 79 -25.32 16.15 20.37
C PRO A 79 -26.30 14.98 20.47
N LYS A 80 -27.55 15.27 20.83
CA LYS A 80 -28.61 14.24 20.97
C LYS A 80 -28.60 13.31 19.76
N ALA A 81 -28.71 12.00 20.02
CA ALA A 81 -28.84 10.96 19.01
C ALA A 81 -29.94 11.35 18.01
N GLY A 82 -29.52 11.77 16.81
CA GLY A 82 -30.40 12.34 15.80
C GLY A 82 -29.90 12.04 14.39
N PRO A 83 -30.38 12.77 13.37
CA PRO A 83 -30.05 12.54 11.96
C PRO A 83 -28.55 12.65 11.64
N TRP A 84 -27.76 13.29 12.51
CA TRP A 84 -26.30 13.37 12.40
C TRP A 84 -25.62 12.03 12.73
N MET A 85 -26.11 11.29 13.74
CA MET A 85 -25.50 10.03 14.18
C MET A 85 -25.63 8.94 13.11
N GLU A 86 -26.73 8.94 12.36
CA GLU A 86 -26.92 8.04 11.22
C GLU A 86 -25.97 8.37 10.06
N LEU A 87 -25.64 9.64 9.82
CA LEU A 87 -24.63 10.04 8.83
C LEU A 87 -23.24 9.55 9.24
N VAL A 88 -22.87 9.71 10.52
CA VAL A 88 -21.58 9.24 11.04
C VAL A 88 -21.45 7.72 10.91
N LYS A 89 -22.49 6.95 11.28
CA LYS A 89 -22.49 5.48 11.11
C LYS A 89 -22.30 5.07 9.66
N LYS A 90 -22.99 5.72 8.72
CA LYS A 90 -22.84 5.46 7.28
C LYS A 90 -21.44 5.78 6.79
N LEU A 91 -20.87 6.92 7.21
CA LEU A 91 -19.50 7.31 6.85
C LEU A 91 -18.46 6.30 7.36
N PHE A 92 -18.57 5.89 8.63
CA PHE A 92 -17.70 4.87 9.22
C PHE A 92 -17.82 3.52 8.51
N GLY A 93 -19.03 3.14 8.10
CA GLY A 93 -19.27 1.91 7.31
C GLY A 93 -18.60 1.95 5.93
N VAL A 94 -18.70 3.08 5.22
CA VAL A 94 -18.00 3.27 3.94
C VAL A 94 -16.50 3.27 4.13
N MET A 95 -15.99 3.93 5.17
CA MET A 95 -14.56 3.96 5.49
C MET A 95 -14.02 2.56 5.76
N MET A 96 -14.75 1.73 6.53
CA MET A 96 -14.40 0.32 6.74
C MET A 96 -14.41 -0.49 5.45
N LEU A 97 -15.39 -0.28 4.56
CA LEU A 97 -15.41 -0.91 3.24
C LEU A 97 -14.24 -0.48 2.37
N ALA A 98 -13.82 0.79 2.42
CA ALA A 98 -12.66 1.28 1.70
C ALA A 98 -11.35 0.63 2.20
N VAL A 99 -11.18 0.49 3.52
CA VAL A 99 -10.04 -0.23 4.11
C VAL A 99 -10.04 -1.70 3.71
N ALA A 100 -11.21 -2.35 3.73
CA ALA A 100 -11.35 -3.74 3.29
C ALA A 100 -11.00 -3.91 1.80
N ALA A 101 -11.48 -3.01 0.94
CA ALA A 101 -11.12 -2.98 -0.47
C ALA A 101 -9.62 -2.74 -0.68
N TRP A 102 -9.01 -1.86 0.11
CA TRP A 102 -7.56 -1.60 0.07
C TRP A 102 -6.73 -2.82 0.48
N MET A 103 -7.14 -3.56 1.51
CA MET A 103 -6.50 -4.82 1.90
C MET A 103 -6.66 -5.90 0.84
N LEU A 104 -7.86 -6.06 0.29
CA LEU A 104 -8.12 -7.09 -0.72
C LEU A 104 -7.46 -6.76 -2.07
N ALA A 105 -7.28 -5.48 -2.40
CA ALA A 105 -6.51 -5.03 -3.57
C ALA A 105 -5.05 -5.52 -3.58
N ARG A 106 -4.49 -5.96 -2.45
CA ARG A 106 -3.15 -6.55 -2.39
C ARG A 106 -3.09 -8.00 -2.87
N ILE A 107 -4.22 -8.71 -2.86
CA ILE A 107 -4.29 -10.15 -3.15
C ILE A 107 -4.91 -10.45 -4.52
N VAL A 108 -5.55 -9.46 -5.15
CA VAL A 108 -6.28 -9.63 -6.42
C VAL A 108 -5.61 -8.83 -7.54
N PRO A 109 -5.55 -9.33 -8.79
CA PRO A 109 -5.00 -8.62 -9.94
C PRO A 109 -5.54 -7.19 -10.09
N GLU A 110 -4.69 -6.29 -10.60
CA GLU A 110 -4.87 -4.82 -10.59
C GLU A 110 -6.20 -4.34 -11.21
N ARG A 111 -6.72 -5.07 -12.20
CA ARG A 111 -8.02 -4.75 -12.83
C ARG A 111 -9.19 -4.94 -11.86
N VAL A 112 -9.13 -5.96 -11.02
CA VAL A 112 -10.17 -6.24 -10.02
C VAL A 112 -9.99 -5.34 -8.81
N ALA A 113 -8.76 -4.94 -8.48
CA ALA A 113 -8.51 -3.94 -7.43
C ALA A 113 -9.21 -2.60 -7.71
N LEU A 114 -9.25 -2.14 -8.97
CA LEU A 114 -10.01 -0.95 -9.36
C LEU A 114 -11.53 -1.13 -9.21
N LEU A 115 -12.07 -2.28 -9.62
CA LEU A 115 -13.50 -2.59 -9.43
C LEU A 115 -13.85 -2.64 -7.94
N LEU A 116 -12.95 -3.16 -7.11
CA LEU A 116 -13.10 -3.21 -5.67
C LEU A 116 -13.18 -1.81 -5.04
N TRP A 117 -12.41 -0.86 -5.54
CA TRP A 117 -12.46 0.54 -5.12
C TRP A 117 -13.71 1.27 -5.62
N ALA A 118 -14.32 0.82 -6.72
CA ALA A 118 -15.58 1.36 -7.20
C ALA A 118 -16.76 1.03 -6.26
N VAL A 119 -16.74 -0.13 -5.59
CA VAL A 119 -17.82 -0.55 -4.66
C VAL A 119 -18.06 0.47 -3.51
N PRO A 120 -17.06 0.84 -2.69
CA PRO A 120 -17.27 1.82 -1.61
C PRO A 120 -17.61 3.21 -2.15
N ALA A 121 -17.05 3.62 -3.30
CA ALA A 121 -17.36 4.90 -3.93
C ALA A 121 -18.82 4.99 -4.40
N LEU A 122 -19.34 3.93 -5.03
CA LEU A 122 -20.73 3.83 -5.47
C LEU A 122 -21.70 3.71 -4.29
N VAL A 123 -21.34 2.97 -3.23
CA VAL A 123 -22.12 2.88 -1.99
C VAL A 123 -22.20 4.26 -1.32
N LEU A 124 -21.09 5.00 -1.25
CA LEU A 124 -21.08 6.37 -0.73
C LEU A 124 -21.96 7.31 -1.55
N ALA A 125 -21.85 7.25 -2.88
CA ALA A 125 -22.67 8.03 -3.80
C ALA A 125 -24.17 7.75 -3.60
N ALA A 126 -24.56 6.47 -3.50
CA ALA A 126 -25.94 6.06 -3.25
C ALA A 126 -26.47 6.54 -1.90
N LEU A 127 -25.66 6.48 -0.84
CA LEU A 127 -26.04 6.93 0.51
C LEU A 127 -26.20 8.46 0.58
N LEU A 128 -25.26 9.21 0.00
CA LEU A 128 -25.33 10.68 -0.07
C LEU A 128 -26.51 11.14 -0.92
N TRP A 129 -26.77 10.46 -2.04
CA TRP A 129 -27.92 10.75 -2.90
C TRP A 129 -29.24 10.49 -2.19
N ALA A 130 -29.37 9.37 -1.47
CA ALA A 130 -30.57 9.05 -0.69
C ALA A 130 -30.83 10.07 0.44
N GLU A 131 -29.79 10.51 1.16
CA GLU A 131 -29.94 11.55 2.19
C GLU A 131 -30.27 12.92 1.59
N SER A 132 -29.74 13.23 0.41
CA SER A 132 -30.01 14.49 -0.28
C SER A 132 -31.45 14.65 -0.79
N ARG A 133 -32.17 13.53 -1.00
CA ARG A 133 -33.61 13.53 -1.30
C ARG A 133 -34.47 13.74 -0.05
N ALA A 134 -33.97 13.37 1.12
CA ALA A 134 -34.69 13.47 2.38
C ALA A 134 -34.56 14.84 3.07
N ARG A 135 -33.60 15.68 2.67
CA ARG A 135 -33.37 17.03 3.23
C ARG A 135 -33.51 18.10 2.14
N SER A 136 -34.44 19.03 2.32
CA SER A 136 -34.80 20.08 1.35
C SER A 136 -33.70 21.12 1.06
N ALA A 137 -32.71 21.27 1.95
CA ALA A 137 -31.60 22.22 1.80
C ALA A 137 -30.21 21.51 1.83
N ALA A 138 -30.05 20.43 1.07
CA ALA A 138 -28.86 19.59 1.09
C ALA A 138 -27.97 19.70 -0.18
N TRP A 139 -27.84 20.90 -0.76
CA TRP A 139 -26.99 21.17 -1.93
C TRP A 139 -25.58 20.54 -1.81
N GLY A 140 -24.93 20.67 -0.65
CA GLY A 140 -23.59 20.13 -0.43
C GLY A 140 -23.54 18.60 -0.48
N LEU A 141 -24.56 17.91 0.06
CA LEU A 141 -24.64 16.45 -0.02
C LEU A 141 -24.94 15.96 -1.44
N ARG A 142 -25.69 16.73 -2.23
CA ARG A 142 -25.96 16.42 -3.65
C ARG A 142 -24.67 16.50 -4.46
N MET A 143 -23.91 17.59 -4.31
CA MET A 143 -22.64 17.77 -5.00
C MET A 143 -21.63 16.69 -4.59
N ALA A 144 -21.51 16.38 -3.30
CA ALA A 144 -20.64 15.30 -2.82
C ALA A 144 -21.06 13.92 -3.36
N GLY A 145 -22.36 13.62 -3.42
CA GLY A 145 -22.87 12.38 -4.00
C GLY A 145 -22.62 12.26 -5.51
N VAL A 146 -22.77 13.36 -6.25
CA VAL A 146 -22.45 13.41 -7.70
C VAL A 146 -20.97 13.20 -7.94
N VAL A 147 -20.10 13.86 -7.17
CA VAL A 147 -18.64 13.72 -7.29
C VAL A 147 -18.19 12.29 -6.95
N ALA A 148 -18.71 11.70 -5.86
CA ALA A 148 -18.43 10.31 -5.51
C ALA A 148 -18.93 9.32 -6.58
N GLY A 149 -20.10 9.59 -7.17
CA GLY A 149 -20.66 8.78 -8.26
C GLY A 149 -19.84 8.88 -9.55
N LEU A 150 -19.44 10.09 -9.94
CA LEU A 150 -18.53 10.33 -11.07
C LEU A 150 -17.19 9.64 -10.86
N TYR A 151 -16.63 9.68 -9.65
CA TYR A 151 -15.41 8.96 -9.31
C TYR A 151 -15.59 7.44 -9.41
N GLY A 152 -16.68 6.89 -8.88
CA GLY A 152 -17.00 5.46 -9.01
C GLY A 152 -17.15 5.01 -10.47
N VAL A 153 -17.83 5.82 -11.28
CA VAL A 153 -17.97 5.56 -12.73
C VAL A 153 -16.62 5.66 -13.44
N ALA A 154 -15.81 6.66 -13.12
CA ALA A 154 -14.46 6.81 -13.67
C ALA A 154 -13.57 5.61 -13.34
N LEU A 155 -13.63 5.08 -12.12
CA LEU A 155 -12.91 3.86 -11.73
C LEU A 155 -13.39 2.63 -12.53
N THR A 156 -14.70 2.47 -12.73
CA THR A 156 -15.23 1.36 -13.55
C THR A 156 -14.82 1.47 -15.01
N ALA A 157 -14.92 2.67 -15.60
CA ALA A 157 -14.50 2.94 -16.97
C ALA A 157 -12.98 2.76 -17.15
N GLY A 158 -12.21 3.20 -16.15
CA GLY A 158 -10.76 3.02 -16.10
C GLY A 158 -10.32 1.57 -16.09
N SER A 159 -11.04 0.72 -15.34
CA SER A 159 -10.78 -0.74 -15.33
C SER A 159 -11.00 -1.38 -16.70
N ALA A 160 -12.03 -0.94 -17.44
CA ALA A 160 -12.32 -1.41 -18.80
C ALA A 160 -11.27 -0.92 -19.81
N LEU A 161 -10.70 0.27 -19.57
CA LEU A 161 -9.64 0.88 -20.39
C LEU A 161 -8.23 0.39 -20.03
N GLY A 162 -8.10 -0.53 -19.06
CA GLY A 162 -6.81 -1.08 -18.63
C GLY A 162 -5.97 -0.17 -17.74
N GLY A 163 -6.59 0.85 -17.13
CA GLY A 163 -5.97 1.60 -16.05
C GLY A 163 -5.75 0.70 -14.83
N THR A 164 -4.64 0.90 -14.13
CA THR A 164 -4.25 0.15 -12.91
C THR A 164 -4.18 1.05 -11.68
N ASP A 165 -4.46 2.35 -11.85
CA ASP A 165 -4.28 3.37 -10.83
C ASP A 165 -5.60 4.00 -10.36
N PRO A 166 -5.96 3.89 -9.06
CA PRO A 166 -7.15 4.52 -8.49
C PRO A 166 -7.12 6.06 -8.50
N LEU A 167 -5.93 6.68 -8.57
CA LEU A 167 -5.78 8.14 -8.61
C LEU A 167 -5.75 8.70 -10.04
N ALA A 168 -5.48 7.84 -11.04
CA ALA A 168 -5.47 8.18 -12.45
C ALA A 168 -6.28 7.13 -13.24
N PRO A 169 -7.61 7.09 -13.06
CA PRO A 169 -8.45 6.04 -13.64
C PRO A 169 -8.43 6.04 -15.18
N LEU A 170 -8.10 7.17 -15.81
CA LEU A 170 -8.08 7.33 -17.27
C LEU A 170 -6.64 7.41 -17.78
N PRO A 171 -6.00 6.28 -18.16
CA PRO A 171 -4.62 6.28 -18.66
C PRO A 171 -4.45 7.09 -19.95
N ALA A 172 -5.52 7.33 -20.70
CA ALA A 172 -5.51 8.10 -21.95
C ALA A 172 -5.27 9.62 -21.77
N LEU A 173 -5.46 10.16 -20.56
CA LEU A 173 -5.29 11.59 -20.27
C LEU A 173 -3.99 11.90 -19.49
N GLY A 174 -3.27 10.86 -19.05
CA GLY A 174 -1.98 11.02 -18.39
C GLY A 174 -0.84 11.15 -19.41
N ALA A 175 0.11 12.05 -19.15
CA ALA A 175 1.38 12.04 -19.86
C ALA A 175 2.02 10.64 -19.72
N ARG A 176 2.30 9.96 -20.83
CA ARG A 176 3.01 8.68 -20.83
C ARG A 176 4.40 8.88 -20.23
N ALA A 177 4.53 8.63 -18.93
CA ALA A 177 5.83 8.51 -18.29
C ALA A 177 6.58 7.37 -19.00
N HIS A 178 7.80 7.63 -19.47
CA HIS A 178 8.63 6.61 -20.10
C HIS A 178 9.02 5.59 -19.03
N ALA A 179 8.42 4.40 -19.10
CA ALA A 179 8.77 3.29 -18.24
C ALA A 179 10.14 2.73 -18.65
N LEU A 180 10.98 2.42 -17.66
CA LEU A 180 12.24 1.74 -17.89
C LEU A 180 11.98 0.31 -18.41
N PRO A 181 12.71 -0.16 -19.45
CA PRO A 181 12.52 -1.48 -20.01
C PRO A 181 13.19 -2.55 -19.13
N PHE A 182 12.45 -3.07 -18.16
CA PHE A 182 12.92 -4.20 -17.34
C PHE A 182 12.74 -5.53 -18.07
N HIS A 183 13.78 -6.36 -18.05
CA HIS A 183 13.72 -7.75 -18.49
C HIS A 183 13.42 -8.67 -17.32
N ILE A 184 12.33 -9.43 -17.39
CA ILE A 184 11.95 -10.35 -16.33
C ILE A 184 12.88 -11.57 -16.34
N ILE A 185 13.45 -11.91 -15.18
CA ILE A 185 14.24 -13.11 -14.92
C ILE A 185 13.55 -13.93 -13.84
N LYS A 186 13.70 -15.25 -13.88
CA LYS A 186 13.08 -16.15 -12.90
C LYS A 186 14.10 -16.91 -12.07
N SER A 187 15.12 -17.47 -12.73
CA SER A 187 16.07 -18.35 -12.09
C SER A 187 17.43 -17.70 -11.85
N VAL A 188 18.22 -18.33 -10.99
CA VAL A 188 19.64 -18.02 -10.76
C VAL A 188 20.45 -18.09 -12.07
N ALA A 189 20.11 -19.04 -12.94
CA ALA A 189 20.75 -19.19 -14.24
C ALA A 189 20.42 -18.04 -15.19
N ASP A 190 19.18 -17.52 -15.16
CA ASP A 190 18.79 -16.36 -15.96
C ASP A 190 19.55 -15.11 -15.55
N LEU A 191 19.71 -14.92 -14.24
CA LEU A 191 20.54 -13.85 -13.69
C LEU A 191 21.98 -13.96 -14.18
N ASP A 192 22.60 -15.13 -14.04
CA ASP A 192 24.00 -15.32 -14.45
C ASP A 192 24.19 -15.08 -15.95
N ARG A 193 23.23 -15.50 -16.78
CA ARG A 193 23.23 -15.21 -18.23
C ARG A 193 23.12 -13.71 -18.50
N GLY A 194 22.17 -13.02 -17.86
CA GLY A 194 21.99 -11.58 -18.05
C GLY A 194 23.21 -10.77 -17.60
N VAL A 195 23.86 -11.16 -16.51
CA VAL A 195 25.10 -10.54 -16.03
C VAL A 195 26.27 -10.83 -16.97
N ALA A 196 26.39 -12.06 -17.48
CA ALA A 196 27.44 -12.42 -18.43
C ALA A 196 27.31 -11.66 -19.75
N GLU A 197 26.09 -11.49 -20.28
CA GLU A 197 25.81 -10.73 -21.49
C GLU A 197 26.10 -9.23 -21.32
N ALA A 198 25.69 -8.66 -20.18
CA ALA A 198 26.01 -7.27 -19.84
C ALA A 198 27.53 -7.04 -19.73
N LYS A 199 28.26 -7.99 -19.12
CA LYS A 199 29.71 -7.95 -19.04
C LYS A 199 30.36 -8.01 -20.43
N ALA A 200 29.88 -8.87 -21.31
CA ALA A 200 30.41 -8.97 -22.68
C ALA A 200 30.20 -7.68 -23.49
N SER A 201 29.13 -6.93 -23.18
CA SER A 201 28.82 -5.64 -23.80
C SER A 201 29.40 -4.43 -23.04
N GLY A 202 30.15 -4.63 -21.95
CA GLY A 202 30.73 -3.56 -21.13
C GLY A 202 29.69 -2.69 -20.40
N ARG A 203 28.49 -3.22 -20.17
CA ARG A 203 27.37 -2.52 -19.52
C ARG A 203 27.25 -2.91 -18.05
N THR A 204 26.72 -2.00 -17.23
CA THR A 204 26.40 -2.32 -15.83
C THR A 204 25.06 -3.05 -15.74
N VAL A 205 24.77 -3.71 -14.62
CA VAL A 205 23.47 -4.38 -14.39
C VAL A 205 22.82 -3.86 -13.13
N LEU A 206 21.52 -3.64 -13.20
CA LEU A 206 20.66 -3.42 -12.05
C LEU A 206 19.66 -4.57 -11.98
N VAL A 207 19.58 -5.21 -10.82
CA VAL A 207 18.62 -6.29 -10.56
C VAL A 207 17.62 -5.79 -9.53
N ASP A 208 16.37 -5.66 -9.96
CA ASP A 208 15.22 -5.26 -9.14
C ASP A 208 14.45 -6.50 -8.67
N PHE A 209 14.52 -6.81 -7.38
CA PHE A 209 13.70 -7.86 -6.76
C PHE A 209 12.34 -7.26 -6.41
N SER A 210 11.31 -7.64 -7.15
CA SER A 210 9.97 -7.07 -7.06
C SER A 210 8.91 -8.15 -6.84
N ALA A 211 7.75 -7.73 -6.32
CA ALA A 211 6.56 -8.55 -6.19
C ALA A 211 5.29 -7.71 -6.29
N ASP A 212 4.20 -8.30 -6.78
CA ASP A 212 2.92 -7.59 -6.98
C ASP A 212 2.30 -7.09 -5.67
N TRP A 213 2.53 -7.81 -4.57
CA TRP A 213 2.04 -7.47 -3.24
C TRP A 213 2.90 -6.42 -2.53
N CYS A 214 4.06 -6.06 -3.08
CA CYS A 214 5.03 -5.15 -2.47
C CYS A 214 4.68 -3.67 -2.70
N THR A 215 4.23 -2.99 -1.65
CA THR A 215 3.89 -1.56 -1.72
C THR A 215 5.07 -0.69 -2.11
N SER A 216 6.21 -0.89 -1.45
CA SER A 216 7.40 -0.08 -1.68
C SER A 216 7.99 -0.28 -3.07
N CYS A 217 7.77 -1.45 -3.70
CA CYS A 217 8.14 -1.71 -5.08
C CYS A 217 7.34 -0.81 -6.03
N LYS A 218 6.01 -0.78 -5.87
CA LYS A 218 5.13 0.10 -6.66
C LYS A 218 5.42 1.59 -6.43
N GLU A 219 5.78 1.97 -5.20
CA GLU A 219 6.22 3.34 -4.90
C GLU A 219 7.50 3.70 -5.64
N MET A 220 8.49 2.80 -5.72
CA MET A 220 9.70 3.05 -6.49
C MET A 220 9.42 3.15 -8.00
N GLU A 221 8.58 2.27 -8.55
CA GLU A 221 8.18 2.36 -9.96
C GLU A 221 7.51 3.69 -10.29
N ARG A 222 6.66 4.17 -9.38
CA ARG A 222 5.88 5.39 -9.60
C ARG A 222 6.66 6.68 -9.36
N TYR A 223 7.51 6.72 -8.34
CA TYR A 223 8.14 7.95 -7.85
C TYR A 223 9.65 8.00 -8.07
N THR A 224 10.31 6.86 -8.27
CA THR A 224 11.78 6.78 -8.37
C THR A 224 12.24 6.46 -9.80
N PHE A 225 11.65 5.46 -10.46
CA PHE A 225 12.06 5.03 -11.81
C PHE A 225 11.54 5.94 -12.93
N THR A 226 10.54 6.75 -12.65
CA THR A 226 10.01 7.79 -13.55
C THR A 226 10.86 9.07 -13.55
N ASP A 227 11.77 9.22 -12.58
CA ASP A 227 12.57 10.42 -12.44
C ASP A 227 13.66 10.52 -13.52
N PRO A 228 13.80 11.67 -14.22
CA PRO A 228 14.79 11.85 -15.27
C PRO A 228 16.25 11.64 -14.84
N ALA A 229 16.61 11.97 -13.60
CA ALA A 229 17.97 11.78 -13.09
C ALA A 229 18.28 10.29 -12.89
N VAL A 230 17.29 9.50 -12.45
CA VAL A 230 17.41 8.04 -12.33
C VAL A 230 17.52 7.41 -13.71
N GLN A 231 16.65 7.80 -14.66
CA GLN A 231 16.73 7.31 -16.04
C GLN A 231 18.06 7.66 -16.70
N ALA A 232 18.60 8.86 -16.42
CA ALA A 232 19.90 9.28 -16.90
C ALA A 232 21.04 8.42 -16.32
N ALA A 233 20.98 8.07 -15.04
CA ALA A 233 21.97 7.22 -14.38
C ALA A 233 21.95 5.77 -14.87
N LEU A 234 20.81 5.31 -15.40
CA LEU A 234 20.60 3.93 -15.87
C LEU A 234 20.74 3.75 -17.39
N ARG A 235 21.13 4.79 -18.15
CA ARG A 235 21.19 4.70 -19.64
C ARG A 235 22.09 3.59 -20.15
N ASN A 236 23.23 3.33 -19.50
CA ASN A 236 24.17 2.28 -19.89
C ASN A 236 24.04 1.01 -19.03
N THR A 237 22.84 0.75 -18.52
CA THR A 237 22.58 -0.35 -17.58
C THR A 237 21.60 -1.33 -18.19
N VAL A 238 21.86 -2.62 -18.02
CA VAL A 238 20.90 -3.69 -18.28
C VAL A 238 20.00 -3.82 -17.05
N LEU A 239 18.70 -3.65 -17.24
CA LEU A 239 17.72 -3.67 -16.17
C LEU A 239 17.05 -5.03 -16.12
N LEU A 240 17.38 -5.81 -15.09
CA LEU A 240 16.78 -7.12 -14.82
C LEU A 240 15.79 -6.99 -13.67
N ARG A 241 14.66 -7.68 -13.77
CA ARG A 241 13.66 -7.75 -12.71
C ARG A 241 13.40 -9.20 -12.34
N ALA A 242 13.64 -9.53 -11.08
CA ALA A 242 13.27 -10.81 -10.50
C ALA A 242 11.88 -10.68 -9.88
N ASP A 243 10.88 -11.30 -10.51
CA ASP A 243 9.52 -11.36 -9.98
C ASP A 243 9.37 -12.55 -9.03
N VAL A 244 9.40 -12.26 -7.72
CA VAL A 244 9.29 -13.23 -6.64
C VAL A 244 7.86 -13.31 -6.06
N THR A 245 6.85 -12.89 -6.81
CA THR A 245 5.45 -12.84 -6.34
C THR A 245 4.94 -14.21 -5.89
N ARG A 246 5.34 -15.29 -6.57
CA ARG A 246 4.89 -16.66 -6.28
C ARG A 246 5.64 -17.33 -5.14
N ASN A 247 6.86 -16.90 -4.85
CA ASN A 247 7.76 -17.51 -3.87
C ASN A 247 7.90 -19.04 -4.07
N ASP A 248 8.23 -19.44 -5.31
CA ASP A 248 8.54 -20.83 -5.63
C ASP A 248 10.01 -21.19 -5.35
N ALA A 249 10.43 -22.42 -5.65
CA ALA A 249 11.77 -22.90 -5.37
C ALA A 249 12.88 -22.10 -6.08
N ASP A 250 12.60 -21.57 -7.27
CA ASP A 250 13.55 -20.73 -8.01
C ASP A 250 13.66 -19.34 -7.38
N ASP A 251 12.52 -18.77 -6.96
CA ASP A 251 12.48 -17.50 -6.22
C ASP A 251 13.26 -17.60 -4.91
N GLU A 252 13.03 -18.66 -4.14
CA GLU A 252 13.74 -18.91 -2.88
C GLU A 252 15.24 -19.11 -3.11
N ALA A 253 15.63 -19.85 -4.16
CA ALA A 253 17.04 -20.03 -4.49
C ALA A 253 17.71 -18.70 -4.84
N LEU A 254 17.02 -17.83 -5.57
CA LEU A 254 17.49 -16.50 -5.92
C LEU A 254 17.61 -15.61 -4.67
N LEU A 255 16.59 -15.54 -3.82
CA LEU A 255 16.62 -14.78 -2.57
C LEU A 255 17.74 -15.25 -1.62
N ARG A 256 17.92 -16.57 -1.49
CA ARG A 256 18.98 -17.18 -0.67
C ARG A 256 20.37 -16.85 -1.20
N ARG A 257 20.57 -16.84 -2.52
CA ARG A 257 21.86 -16.47 -3.13
C ARG A 257 22.32 -15.08 -2.71
N PHE A 258 21.40 -14.14 -2.60
CA PHE A 258 21.71 -12.77 -2.19
C PHE A 258 21.62 -12.55 -0.68
N GLY A 259 21.06 -13.51 0.08
CA GLY A 259 20.81 -13.36 1.51
C GLY A 259 19.75 -12.30 1.82
N ILE A 260 18.73 -12.18 0.96
CA ILE A 260 17.66 -11.18 1.06
C ILE A 260 16.38 -11.89 1.54
N PHE A 261 15.68 -11.28 2.51
CA PHE A 261 14.44 -11.84 3.07
C PHE A 261 13.18 -11.47 2.28
N GLY A 262 13.24 -10.44 1.43
CA GLY A 262 12.12 -10.06 0.57
C GLY A 262 12.33 -8.76 -0.21
N PRO A 263 11.38 -8.43 -1.10
CA PRO A 263 11.36 -7.21 -1.89
C PRO A 263 10.87 -5.98 -1.08
N PRO A 264 11.15 -4.74 -1.53
CA PRO A 264 12.03 -4.41 -2.65
C PRO A 264 13.48 -4.47 -2.19
N THR A 265 14.30 -5.18 -2.97
CA THR A 265 15.75 -5.07 -2.86
C THR A 265 16.33 -4.87 -4.25
N ILE A 266 17.29 -3.97 -4.38
CA ILE A 266 17.97 -3.69 -5.63
C ILE A 266 19.45 -3.99 -5.45
N ALA A 267 19.98 -4.82 -6.36
CA ALA A 267 21.39 -5.15 -6.43
C ALA A 267 22.02 -4.51 -7.68
N PHE A 268 23.28 -4.08 -7.53
CA PHE A 268 24.04 -3.44 -8.59
C PHE A 268 25.23 -4.34 -8.97
N TYR A 269 25.44 -4.55 -10.26
CA TYR A 269 26.65 -5.17 -10.79
C TYR A 269 27.43 -4.15 -11.61
N GLY A 270 28.74 -4.11 -11.40
CA GLY A 270 29.64 -3.34 -12.25
C GLY A 270 29.78 -3.95 -13.65
N ALA A 271 30.43 -3.22 -14.55
CA ALA A 271 30.76 -3.72 -15.89
C ALA A 271 31.72 -4.92 -15.87
N ASP A 272 32.39 -5.18 -14.74
CA ASP A 272 33.19 -6.37 -14.47
C ASP A 272 32.35 -7.65 -14.21
N GLY A 273 31.03 -7.49 -14.10
CA GLY A 273 30.09 -8.55 -13.75
C GLY A 273 30.14 -8.92 -12.26
N ARG A 274 30.77 -8.10 -11.41
CA ARG A 274 30.83 -8.33 -9.96
C ARG A 274 29.75 -7.52 -9.26
N GLU A 275 29.10 -8.14 -8.29
CA GLU A 275 28.11 -7.48 -7.46
C GLU A 275 28.77 -6.44 -6.53
N ARG A 276 28.17 -5.25 -6.45
CA ARG A 276 28.52 -4.16 -5.55
C ARG A 276 27.66 -4.26 -4.28
N SER A 277 27.89 -5.31 -3.48
CA SER A 277 27.06 -5.65 -2.31
C SER A 277 26.89 -4.50 -1.29
N GLY A 278 27.90 -3.64 -1.12
CA GLY A 278 27.82 -2.46 -0.23
C GLY A 278 26.87 -1.35 -0.69
N TYR A 279 26.38 -1.40 -1.93
CA TYR A 279 25.49 -0.39 -2.51
C TYR A 279 24.04 -0.87 -2.66
N ARG A 280 23.71 -2.06 -2.15
CA ARG A 280 22.32 -2.56 -2.18
C ARG A 280 21.35 -1.54 -1.59
N VAL A 281 20.17 -1.47 -2.20
CA VAL A 281 19.05 -0.66 -1.71
C VAL A 281 17.98 -1.61 -1.20
N VAL A 282 17.58 -1.44 0.05
CA VAL A 282 16.52 -2.22 0.69
C VAL A 282 15.41 -1.25 1.07
N GLY A 283 14.18 -1.55 0.65
CA GLY A 283 13.04 -0.66 0.86
C GLY A 283 12.96 0.49 -0.15
N TYR A 284 11.97 1.34 0.06
CA TYR A 284 11.76 2.52 -0.79
C TYR A 284 12.89 3.55 -0.62
N MET A 285 13.37 4.09 -1.74
CA MET A 285 14.35 5.17 -1.79
C MET A 285 13.89 6.26 -2.76
N LYS A 286 13.92 7.52 -2.30
CA LYS A 286 13.59 8.70 -3.12
C LYS A 286 14.54 8.83 -4.33
N ALA A 287 14.04 9.44 -5.40
CA ALA A 287 14.75 9.63 -6.67
C ALA A 287 16.18 10.18 -6.52
N ASP A 288 16.37 11.30 -5.83
CA ASP A 288 17.69 11.94 -5.69
C ASP A 288 18.73 11.05 -4.99
N ALA A 289 18.29 10.38 -3.92
CA ALA A 289 19.13 9.46 -3.16
C ALA A 289 19.46 8.21 -4.00
N PHE A 290 18.47 7.70 -4.73
CA PHE A 290 18.64 6.55 -5.60
C PHE A 290 19.57 6.84 -6.79
N ALA A 291 19.42 7.99 -7.44
CA ALA A 291 20.30 8.43 -8.53
C ALA A 291 21.74 8.62 -8.05
N SER A 292 21.93 9.18 -6.85
CA SER A 292 23.25 9.36 -6.24
C SER A 292 23.88 8.01 -5.87
N ARG A 293 23.10 7.09 -5.31
CA ARG A 293 23.56 5.73 -4.99
C ARG A 293 23.91 4.92 -6.24
N THR A 294 23.09 5.02 -7.28
CA THR A 294 23.33 4.36 -8.58
C THR A 294 24.64 4.84 -9.19
N ARG A 295 24.87 6.16 -9.20
CA ARG A 295 26.14 6.74 -9.67
C ARG A 295 27.33 6.29 -8.82
N ALA A 296 27.18 6.19 -7.50
CA ALA A 296 28.24 5.71 -6.64
C ALA A 296 28.52 4.20 -6.80
N ALA A 297 27.51 3.39 -7.12
CA ALA A 297 27.66 1.95 -7.36
C ALA A 297 28.34 1.64 -8.71
N PHE A 298 28.09 2.48 -9.73
CA PHE A 298 28.64 2.32 -11.07
C PHE A 298 29.88 3.17 -11.36
N GLY A 299 30.13 4.19 -10.55
CA GLY A 299 31.39 4.93 -10.58
C GLY A 299 32.53 3.97 -10.29
N SER A 300 33.57 4.00 -11.13
CA SER A 300 34.77 3.20 -10.94
C SER A 300 35.24 3.34 -9.48
N PRO A 301 35.56 2.24 -8.78
CA PRO A 301 36.24 2.36 -7.50
C PRO A 301 37.54 3.15 -7.71
N PRO A 302 37.99 3.94 -6.72
CA PRO A 302 39.35 4.47 -6.74
C PRO A 302 40.38 3.35 -6.85
#